data_AF-A0A3B0U788-F1
#
_entry.id   AF-A0A3B0U788-F1
#
_cell.length_a   1.000
_cell.length_b   1.000
_cell.length_c   1.000
_cell.angle_alpha   90.00
_cell.angle_beta   90.00
_cell.angle_gamma   90.00
#
_symmetry.space_group_name_H-M   'P 1'
#
loop_
_entity.id
_entity.type
_entity.pdbx_description
1 polymer ?
#
loop_
_entity_poly.entity_id
_entity_poly.type
_entity_poly.pdbx_seq_one_letter_code
_entity_poly.pdbx_strand_id
1 'polypeptide(L)'
;MASYITDDKDMISMYRSGNKTDNYADNLVMNAYRLVPKIVEAEIQENPSLKLKYAKSLRHFIDILNQDCLKLERTITHGKDFVKLLRKELNKLRKIHSHYVNSML
;
A
#
# COMPACT_ATOMS: atom_id res chain seq x y z
N MET A 1 8.82 10.18 4.05
CA MET A 1 7.34 10.08 4.16
C MET A 1 6.93 9.54 5.52
N ALA A 2 7.53 8.44 6.00
CA ALA A 2 7.41 8.02 7.40
C ALA A 2 7.96 9.08 8.38
N SER A 3 9.17 9.61 8.12
CA SER A 3 9.85 10.61 8.95
C SER A 3 9.01 11.81 9.41
N TYR A 4 8.20 12.38 8.50
CA TYR A 4 7.35 13.55 8.79
C TYR A 4 6.12 13.21 9.66
N ILE A 5 5.75 11.94 9.75
CA ILE A 5 4.58 11.45 10.50
C ILE A 5 5.02 10.84 11.84
N THR A 6 6.28 10.39 11.92
CA THR A 6 6.77 9.52 13.01
C THR A 6 7.84 10.19 13.86
N ASP A 7 8.03 11.51 13.73
CA ASP A 7 9.09 12.27 14.40
C ASP A 7 10.48 11.64 14.14
N ASP A 8 10.79 11.37 12.86
CA ASP A 8 12.04 10.77 12.38
C ASP A 8 12.34 9.34 12.89
N LYS A 9 11.37 8.65 13.48
CA LYS A 9 11.49 7.22 13.82
C LYS A 9 11.72 6.35 12.59
N ASP A 10 12.75 5.51 12.64
CA ASP A 10 12.97 4.43 11.67
C ASP A 10 11.95 3.29 11.84
N MET A 11 11.90 2.39 10.85
CA MET A 11 10.95 1.27 10.80
C MET A 11 11.02 0.34 12.02
N ILE A 12 12.22 0.03 12.51
CA ILE A 12 12.42 -0.84 13.67
C ILE A 12 11.92 -0.15 14.94
N SER A 13 12.18 1.15 15.06
CA SER A 13 11.71 1.96 16.18
C SER A 13 10.18 2.10 16.20
N MET A 14 9.54 2.25 15.02
CA MET A 14 8.08 2.26 14.89
C MET A 14 7.46 0.93 15.32
N TYR A 15 7.97 -0.18 14.79
CA TYR A 15 7.49 -1.52 15.11
C TYR A 15 7.58 -1.85 16.61
N ARG A 16 8.62 -1.33 17.28
CA ARG A 16 8.87 -1.58 18.71
C ARG A 16 8.17 -0.60 19.65
N SER A 17 7.60 0.50 19.15
CA SER A 17 7.09 1.56 20.04
C SER A 17 5.82 1.17 20.79
N GLY A 18 5.08 0.17 20.29
CA GLY A 18 3.78 -0.22 20.84
C GLY A 18 2.66 0.81 20.60
N ASN A 19 2.96 1.95 19.98
CA ASN A 19 1.99 2.97 19.63
C ASN A 19 1.19 2.52 18.39
N LYS A 20 -0.14 2.61 18.45
CA LYS A 20 -1.03 2.28 17.33
C LYS A 20 -0.70 3.07 16.06
N THR A 21 -0.36 4.36 16.20
CA THR A 21 0.00 5.21 15.07
C THR A 21 1.26 4.70 14.38
N ASP A 22 2.32 4.42 15.15
CA ASP A 22 3.58 3.90 14.63
C ASP A 22 3.39 2.52 13.98
N ASN A 23 2.58 1.64 14.59
CA ASN A 23 2.22 0.34 14.00
C ASN A 23 1.45 0.48 12.68
N TYR A 24 0.56 1.47 12.55
CA TYR A 24 -0.15 1.71 11.28
C TYR A 24 0.75 2.30 10.21
N ALA A 25 1.68 3.18 10.58
CA ALA A 25 2.69 3.70 9.68
C ALA A 25 3.65 2.59 9.21
N ASP A 26 4.11 1.73 10.11
CA ASP A 26 4.93 0.56 9.78
C ASP A 26 4.21 -0.39 8.82
N ASN A 27 2.97 -0.77 9.13
CA ASN A 27 2.16 -1.63 8.25
C ASN A 27 1.98 -1.04 6.85
N LEU A 28 1.70 0.27 6.76
CA LEU A 28 1.55 0.96 5.47
C LEU A 28 2.83 0.86 4.64
N VAL A 29 3.99 1.13 5.26
CA VAL A 29 5.30 1.05 4.59
C VAL A 29 5.61 -0.39 4.18
N MET A 30 5.45 -1.35 5.08
CA MET A 30 5.71 -2.77 4.84
C MET A 30 4.83 -3.34 3.73
N ASN A 31 3.54 -3.02 3.73
CA ASN A 31 2.61 -3.48 2.69
C ASN A 31 2.90 -2.83 1.34
N ALA A 32 3.44 -1.61 1.31
CA ALA A 32 3.88 -0.97 0.08
C ALA A 32 5.10 -1.70 -0.51
N TYR A 33 6.07 -2.04 0.33
CA TYR A 33 7.22 -2.85 -0.07
C TYR A 33 6.81 -4.24 -0.58
N ARG A 34 5.81 -4.88 0.05
CA ARG A 34 5.30 -6.20 -0.36
C ARG A 34 4.56 -6.18 -1.69
N LEU A 35 3.96 -5.06 -2.09
CA LEU A 35 3.25 -4.95 -3.37
C LEU A 35 4.20 -5.05 -4.56
N VAL A 36 5.40 -4.46 -4.48
CA VAL A 36 6.37 -4.42 -5.58
C VAL A 36 6.74 -5.81 -6.12
N PRO A 37 7.21 -6.78 -5.31
CA PRO A 37 7.54 -8.11 -5.83
C PRO A 37 6.30 -8.84 -6.38
N LYS A 38 5.09 -8.52 -5.93
CA LYS A 38 3.86 -9.11 -6.46
C LYS A 38 3.52 -8.57 -7.85
N ILE A 39 3.78 -7.29 -8.11
CA ILE A 39 3.68 -6.71 -9.45
C ILE A 39 4.68 -7.39 -10.39
N VAL A 40 5.94 -7.52 -9.95
CA VAL A 40 6.98 -8.21 -10.73
C VAL A 40 6.56 -9.66 -11.01
N GLU A 41 6.10 -10.40 -10.00
CA GLU A 41 5.63 -11.78 -10.13
C GLU A 41 4.51 -11.91 -11.17
N ALA A 42 3.59 -10.94 -11.25
CA ALA A 42 2.55 -10.91 -12.28
C ALA A 42 3.12 -10.59 -13.67
N GLU A 43 4.03 -9.63 -13.77
CA GLU A 43 4.56 -9.15 -15.06
C GLU A 43 5.43 -10.18 -15.78
N ILE A 44 6.23 -10.94 -15.03
CA ILE A 44 7.14 -11.95 -15.60
C ILE A 44 6.43 -13.24 -16.03
N GLN A 45 5.12 -13.38 -15.77
CA GLN A 45 4.39 -14.59 -16.19
C GLN A 45 4.23 -14.62 -17.71
N GLU A 46 4.84 -15.62 -18.33
CA GLU A 46 4.66 -15.91 -19.75
C GLU A 46 3.30 -16.59 -20.02
N ASN A 47 2.81 -17.38 -19.06
CA ASN A 47 1.51 -18.03 -19.18
C ASN A 47 0.38 -17.01 -18.96
N PRO A 48 -0.50 -16.76 -19.97
CA PRO A 48 -1.53 -15.72 -19.87
C PRO A 48 -2.53 -15.95 -18.73
N SER A 49 -2.89 -17.22 -18.46
CA SER A 49 -3.82 -17.57 -17.38
C SER A 49 -3.21 -17.30 -16.00
N LEU A 50 -1.92 -17.59 -15.80
CA LEU A 50 -1.20 -17.27 -14.58
C LEU A 50 -0.99 -15.77 -14.43
N LYS A 51 -0.65 -15.07 -15.52
CA LYS A 51 -0.54 -13.61 -15.54
C LYS A 51 -1.84 -12.95 -15.08
N LEU A 52 -2.98 -13.35 -15.66
CA LEU A 52 -4.30 -12.85 -15.26
C LEU A 52 -4.62 -13.17 -13.80
N LYS A 53 -4.30 -14.38 -13.32
CA LYS A 53 -4.50 -14.79 -11.92
C LYS A 53 -3.72 -13.88 -10.95
N TYR A 54 -2.44 -13.64 -11.23
CA TYR A 54 -1.61 -12.78 -10.38
C TYR A 54 -1.98 -11.30 -10.53
N ALA A 55 -2.28 -10.82 -11.73
CA ALA A 55 -2.82 -9.48 -11.95
C ALA A 55 -4.08 -9.23 -11.11
N LYS A 56 -5.02 -10.18 -11.05
CA LYS A 56 -6.21 -10.09 -10.19
C LYS A 56 -5.86 -10.06 -8.69
N SER A 57 -4.85 -10.82 -8.26
CA SER A 57 -4.46 -10.89 -6.83
C SER A 57 -3.87 -9.57 -6.31
N LEU A 58 -3.27 -8.74 -7.17
CA LEU A 58 -2.76 -7.41 -6.83
C LEU A 58 -3.81 -6.51 -6.16
N ARG A 59 -5.10 -6.75 -6.46
CA ARG A 59 -6.19 -6.00 -5.86
C ARG A 59 -6.18 -6.05 -4.33
N HIS A 60 -5.90 -7.23 -3.78
CA HIS A 60 -5.89 -7.45 -2.34
C HIS A 60 -4.86 -6.53 -1.65
N PHE A 61 -3.65 -6.43 -2.21
CA PHE A 61 -2.58 -5.60 -1.68
C PHE A 61 -2.90 -4.10 -1.78
N ILE A 62 -3.50 -3.66 -2.90
CA ILE A 62 -3.95 -2.26 -3.07
C ILE A 62 -5.05 -1.91 -2.06
N ASP A 63 -5.97 -2.84 -1.80
CA ASP A 63 -7.06 -2.63 -0.84
C ASP A 63 -6.52 -2.60 0.60
N ILE A 64 -5.54 -3.44 0.96
CA ILE A 64 -4.84 -3.37 2.27
C ILE A 64 -4.16 -2.01 2.46
N LEU A 65 -3.42 -1.52 1.47
CA LEU A 65 -2.75 -0.21 1.53
C LEU A 65 -3.74 0.93 1.79
N ASN A 66 -4.91 0.89 1.14
CA ASN A 66 -5.97 1.85 1.37
C ASN A 66 -6.51 1.77 2.82
N GLN A 67 -6.68 0.56 3.36
CA GLN A 67 -7.12 0.38 4.74
C GLN A 67 -6.09 0.86 5.76
N ASP A 68 -4.80 0.63 5.51
CA ASP A 68 -3.73 1.11 6.39
C ASP A 68 -3.66 2.65 6.38
N CYS A 69 -3.80 3.28 5.21
CA CYS A 69 -3.96 4.73 5.12
C CYS A 69 -5.17 5.24 5.90
N LEU A 70 -6.32 4.57 5.81
CA LEU A 70 -7.53 4.97 6.52
C LEU A 70 -7.37 4.88 8.04
N LYS A 71 -6.71 3.82 8.54
CA LYS A 71 -6.41 3.65 9.97
C LYS A 71 -5.42 4.73 10.45
N LEU A 72 -4.38 5.00 9.66
CA LEU A 72 -3.39 6.02 9.98
C LEU A 72 -4.03 7.42 10.00
N GLU A 73 -4.85 7.76 9.00
CA GLU A 73 -5.56 9.05 8.91
C GLU A 73 -6.46 9.34 10.12
N ARG A 74 -7.03 8.29 10.73
CA ARG A 74 -7.88 8.39 11.93
C ARG A 74 -7.09 8.57 13.23
N THR A 75 -5.80 8.25 13.23
CA THR A 75 -4.97 8.24 14.45
C THR A 75 -3.98 9.40 14.50
N ILE A 76 -3.63 10.00 13.37
CA ILE A 76 -2.71 11.14 13.32
C ILE A 76 -3.44 12.49 13.34
N THR A 77 -2.85 13.45 14.06
CA THR A 77 -3.24 14.87 14.04
C THR A 77 -2.37 15.66 13.07
N HIS A 78 -1.05 15.44 13.11
CA HIS A 78 -0.07 16.02 12.18
C HIS A 78 0.10 15.15 10.94
N GLY A 79 0.30 15.77 9.78
CA GLY A 79 0.52 15.07 8.52
C GLY A 79 -0.73 14.42 7.89
N LYS A 80 -1.92 14.67 8.44
CA LYS A 80 -3.19 14.11 7.97
C LYS A 80 -3.47 14.39 6.49
N ASP A 81 -3.11 15.58 6.00
CA ASP A 81 -3.33 15.94 4.60
C ASP A 81 -2.40 15.17 3.64
N PHE A 82 -1.21 14.79 4.08
CA PHE A 82 -0.34 13.88 3.30
C PHE A 82 -0.97 12.48 3.19
N VAL A 83 -1.53 11.96 4.29
CA VAL A 83 -2.21 10.65 4.24
C VAL A 83 -3.47 10.70 3.38
N LYS A 84 -4.24 11.80 3.42
CA LYS A 84 -5.36 12.02 2.49
C LYS A 84 -4.91 12.05 1.04
N LEU A 85 -3.79 12.73 0.74
CA LEU A 85 -3.22 12.77 -0.61
C LEU A 85 -2.79 11.37 -1.07
N LEU A 86 -2.09 10.63 -0.22
CA LEU A 86 -1.69 9.25 -0.50
C LEU A 86 -2.91 8.35 -0.80
N ARG A 87 -4.00 8.50 -0.03
CA ARG A 87 -5.26 7.80 -0.29
C ARG A 87 -5.87 8.16 -1.65
N LYS A 88 -5.74 9.40 -2.11
CA LYS A 88 -6.16 9.79 -3.47
C LYS A 88 -5.31 9.07 -4.53
N GLU A 89 -4.00 8.98 -4.33
CA GLU A 89 -3.10 8.25 -5.25
C GLU A 89 -3.39 6.74 -5.26
N LEU A 90 -3.64 6.12 -4.10
CA LEU A 90 -4.03 4.70 -4.02
C LEU A 90 -5.38 4.42 -4.72
N ASN A 91 -6.32 5.37 -4.70
CA ASN A 91 -7.55 5.26 -5.49
C ASN A 91 -7.29 5.34 -6.99
N LYS A 92 -6.32 6.15 -7.44
CA LYS A 92 -5.89 6.16 -8.85
C LYS A 92 -5.23 4.84 -9.22
N LEU A 93 -4.33 4.32 -8.36
CA LEU A 93 -3.70 3.00 -8.56
C LEU A 93 -4.75 1.90 -8.69
N ARG A 94 -5.80 1.92 -7.86
CA ARG A 94 -6.94 0.98 -7.95
C ARG A 94 -7.66 1.05 -9.30
N LYS A 95 -7.82 2.25 -9.88
CA LYS A 95 -8.40 2.42 -11.22
C LYS A 95 -7.46 1.90 -12.32
N ILE A 96 -6.17 2.22 -12.23
CA ILE A 96 -5.14 1.72 -13.16
C ILE A 96 -5.10 0.19 -13.14
N HIS A 97 -5.07 -0.41 -11.95
CA HIS A 97 -5.16 -1.85 -11.76
C HIS A 97 -6.39 -2.47 -12.44
N SER A 98 -7.54 -1.79 -12.36
CA SER A 98 -8.77 -2.29 -12.99
C SER A 98 -8.65 -2.29 -14.52
N HIS A 99 -8.11 -1.23 -15.12
CA HIS A 99 -7.83 -1.19 -16.56
C HIS A 99 -6.80 -2.24 -16.97
N TYR A 100 -5.74 -2.40 -16.17
CA TYR A 100 -4.69 -3.39 -16.40
C TYR A 100 -5.26 -4.81 -16.43
N VAL A 101 -6.07 -5.21 -15.43
CA VAL A 101 -6.72 -6.52 -15.43
C VAL A 101 -7.67 -6.68 -16.63
N ASN A 102 -8.45 -5.65 -16.96
CA ASN A 102 -9.39 -5.71 -18.08
C ASN A 102 -8.69 -5.83 -19.44
N SER A 103 -7.46 -5.31 -19.58
CA SER A 103 -6.68 -5.46 -20.83
C SER A 103 -6.19 -6.89 -21.08
N MET A 104 -6.36 -7.79 -20.10
CA MET A 104 -5.96 -9.20 -20.15
C MET A 104 -7.16 -10.16 -20.19
N LEU A 105 -8.38 -9.63 -20.19
CA LEU A 105 -9.62 -10.39 -20.37
C LEU A 105 -9.96 -10.46 -21.86
#